data_AF-A0A2V9KQN4-F1
#
_entry.id   AF-A0A2V9KQN4-F1
#
_cell.length_a   1.000
_cell.length_b   1.000
_cell.length_c   1.000
_cell.angle_alpha   90.00
_cell.angle_beta   90.00
_cell.angle_gamma   90.00
#
_symmetry.space_group_name_H-M   'P 1'
#
loop_
_entity.id
_entity.type
_entity.pdbx_description
1 polymer ?
#
loop_
_entity_poly.entity_id
_entity_poly.type
_entity_poly.pdbx_seq_one_letter_code
_entity_poly.pdbx_strand_id
1 'polypeptide(L)'
;MGRSRNGKHPFRFLRNRSQATAHNVYLMMYPKGRLRDALNHHPELEERVFEALRRITPTQLLSEGRVYGGGLHKVEPKELAQIPARLLLESIDIYVRIEQQEKLFT
;
A
#
# COMPACT_ATOMS: atom_id res chain seq x y z
N MET A 1 -0.71 3.39 -12.67
CA MET A 1 -1.02 4.71 -13.26
C MET A 1 -2.48 5.04 -13.00
N GLY A 2 -2.83 6.32 -12.86
CA GLY A 2 -4.23 6.72 -12.66
C GLY A 2 -4.47 8.20 -12.96
N ARG A 3 -5.70 8.58 -13.30
CA ARG A 3 -6.05 9.97 -13.62
C ARG A 3 -6.92 10.55 -12.50
N SER A 4 -6.55 11.74 -12.05
CA SER A 4 -7.42 12.54 -11.19
C SER A 4 -8.39 13.31 -12.08
N ARG A 5 -9.69 13.02 -11.97
CA ARG A 5 -10.76 13.80 -12.62
C ARG A 5 -11.78 14.14 -11.54
N ASN A 6 -12.15 15.42 -11.44
CA ASN A 6 -13.12 15.94 -10.47
C ASN A 6 -12.76 15.59 -9.01
N GLY A 7 -11.48 15.72 -8.63
CA GLY A 7 -11.01 15.47 -7.25
C GLY A 7 -10.96 14.00 -6.82
N LYS A 8 -11.29 13.05 -7.71
CA LYS A 8 -11.20 11.61 -7.42
C LYS A 8 -9.75 11.16 -7.27
N HIS A 9 -9.53 10.29 -6.29
CA HIS A 9 -8.22 9.72 -5.98
C HIS A 9 -7.66 8.94 -7.19
N PRO A 10 -6.43 9.25 -7.64
CA PRO A 10 -5.84 8.61 -8.81
C PRO A 10 -5.38 7.16 -8.54
N PHE A 11 -5.12 6.82 -7.28
CA PHE A 11 -4.68 5.47 -6.88
C PHE A 11 -5.65 4.83 -5.89
N ARG A 12 -5.69 3.50 -5.91
CA ARG A 12 -6.55 2.67 -5.06
C ARG A 12 -5.79 1.42 -4.66
N PHE A 13 -5.96 1.01 -3.42
CA PHE A 13 -5.60 -0.34 -2.99
C PHE A 13 -6.73 -1.30 -3.33
N LEU A 14 -6.38 -2.44 -3.91
CA LEU A 14 -7.29 -3.52 -4.25
C LEU A 14 -6.78 -4.80 -3.59
N ARG A 15 -7.67 -5.55 -2.95
CA ARG A 15 -7.34 -6.87 -2.43
C ARG A 15 -7.72 -7.92 -3.46
N ASN A 16 -6.75 -8.68 -3.94
CA ASN A 16 -7.00 -9.83 -4.80
C ASN A 16 -7.38 -11.03 -3.92
N ARG A 17 -8.66 -11.43 -3.94
CA ARG A 17 -9.18 -12.62 -3.21
C ARG A 17 -9.21 -13.88 -4.08
N SER A 18 -8.50 -13.87 -5.20
CA SER A 18 -8.50 -14.95 -6.19
C SER A 18 -7.06 -15.28 -6.62
N GLN A 19 -6.93 -16.26 -7.52
CA GLN A 19 -5.68 -16.58 -8.21
C GLN A 19 -5.52 -15.79 -9.53
N ALA A 20 -6.21 -14.64 -9.68
CA ALA A 20 -6.12 -13.83 -10.88
C ALA A 20 -4.72 -13.21 -11.06
N THR A 21 -4.21 -13.27 -12.27
CA THR A 21 -2.96 -12.60 -12.67
C THR A 21 -3.19 -11.08 -12.79
N ALA A 22 -2.39 -10.29 -12.08
CA ALA A 22 -2.40 -8.84 -12.23
C ALA A 22 -1.49 -8.40 -13.39
N HIS A 23 -1.96 -7.45 -14.19
CA HIS A 23 -1.18 -6.87 -15.29
C HIS A 23 -0.12 -5.88 -14.76
N ASN A 24 0.88 -5.56 -15.58
CA ASN A 24 2.01 -4.66 -15.25
C ASN A 24 1.62 -3.21 -14.91
N VAL A 25 0.33 -2.87 -15.01
CA VAL A 25 -0.20 -1.56 -14.61
C VAL A 25 -0.47 -1.45 -13.10
N TYR A 26 -0.43 -2.58 -12.38
CA TYR A 26 -0.58 -2.67 -10.93
C TYR A 26 0.78 -2.81 -10.24
N LEU A 27 0.90 -2.22 -9.06
CA LEU A 27 1.96 -2.55 -8.12
C LEU A 27 1.43 -3.64 -7.19
N MET A 28 1.99 -4.84 -7.33
CA MET A 28 1.64 -5.98 -6.48
C MET A 28 2.42 -5.89 -5.16
N MET A 29 1.70 -5.95 -4.05
CA MET A 29 2.29 -5.98 -2.71
C MET A 29 2.00 -7.34 -2.08
N TYR A 30 3.04 -7.93 -1.50
CA TYR A 30 2.95 -9.19 -0.78
C TYR A 30 3.49 -9.00 0.63
N PRO A 31 2.80 -9.51 1.66
CA PRO A 31 3.33 -9.48 3.02
C PRO A 31 4.61 -10.31 3.09
N LYS A 32 5.59 -9.84 3.85
CA LYS A 32 6.89 -10.49 4.06
C LYS A 32 7.24 -10.51 5.55
N GLY A 33 8.14 -11.42 5.94
CA GLY A 33 8.68 -11.51 7.30
C GLY A 33 7.58 -11.57 8.38
N ARG A 34 7.77 -10.82 9.46
CA ARG A 34 6.86 -10.78 10.62
C ARG A 34 5.40 -10.48 10.23
N LEU A 35 5.16 -9.63 9.23
CA LEU A 35 3.80 -9.34 8.76
C LEU A 35 3.15 -10.57 8.11
N ARG A 36 3.88 -11.30 7.27
CA ARG A 36 3.36 -12.54 6.66
C ARG A 36 3.03 -13.56 7.75
N ASP A 37 3.94 -13.73 8.69
CA ASP A 37 3.77 -14.73 9.74
C ASP A 37 2.57 -14.38 10.63
N ALA A 38 2.34 -13.09 10.92
CA ALA A 38 1.16 -12.64 11.64
C ALA A 38 -0.15 -12.86 10.89
N LEU A 39 -0.19 -12.55 9.59
CA LEU A 39 -1.38 -12.79 8.77
C LEU A 39 -1.73 -14.29 8.68
N ASN A 40 -0.72 -15.16 8.70
CA ASN A 40 -0.93 -16.62 8.71
C ASN A 40 -1.53 -17.11 10.05
N HIS A 41 -1.09 -16.55 11.18
CA HIS A 41 -1.61 -16.92 12.51
C HIS A 41 -2.95 -16.24 12.83
N HIS A 42 -3.20 -15.07 12.26
CA HIS A 42 -4.38 -14.23 12.50
C HIS A 42 -4.97 -13.73 11.18
N PRO A 43 -5.72 -14.56 10.44
CA PRO A 43 -6.29 -14.20 9.13
C PRO A 43 -7.22 -12.98 9.17
N GLU A 44 -7.83 -12.68 10.32
CA GLU A 44 -8.65 -11.48 10.53
C GLU A 44 -7.88 -10.17 10.33
N LEU A 45 -6.54 -10.20 10.46
CA LEU A 45 -5.68 -9.05 10.23
C LEU A 45 -5.62 -8.62 8.77
N GLU A 46 -5.93 -9.52 7.82
CA GLU A 46 -5.92 -9.16 6.39
C GLU A 46 -6.90 -8.02 6.09
N GLU A 47 -8.07 -8.04 6.73
CA GLU A 47 -9.06 -6.97 6.56
C GLU A 47 -8.61 -5.68 7.24
N ARG A 48 -8.00 -5.76 8.43
CA ARG A 48 -7.46 -4.58 9.14
C ARG A 48 -6.36 -3.89 8.34
N VAL A 49 -5.43 -4.70 7.81
CA VAL A 49 -4.34 -4.23 6.93
C VAL A 49 -4.93 -3.56 5.69
N PHE A 50 -5.92 -4.19 5.04
CA PHE A 50 -6.53 -3.63 3.85
C PHE A 50 -7.25 -2.31 4.12
N GLU A 51 -7.99 -2.20 5.22
CA GLU A 51 -8.65 -0.96 5.63
C GLU A 51 -7.65 0.15 6.00
N ALA A 52 -6.54 -0.20 6.67
CA ALA A 52 -5.47 0.75 6.95
C ALA A 52 -4.84 1.30 5.65
N LEU A 53 -4.59 0.45 4.66
CA LEU A 53 -4.09 0.86 3.34
C LEU A 53 -5.08 1.78 2.63
N ARG A 54 -6.39 1.47 2.66
CA ARG A 54 -7.44 2.30 2.04
C ARG A 54 -7.55 3.71 2.65
N ARG A 55 -7.11 3.90 3.90
CA ARG A 55 -7.12 5.20 4.59
C ARG A 55 -5.95 6.11 4.21
N ILE A 56 -4.92 5.58 3.53
CA ILE A 56 -3.80 6.39 3.04
C ILE A 56 -4.34 7.41 2.04
N THR A 57 -4.12 8.68 2.34
CA THR A 57 -4.70 9.77 1.56
C THR A 57 -3.95 9.96 0.23
N PRO A 58 -4.61 10.51 -0.80
CA PRO A 58 -3.96 10.81 -2.07
C PRO A 58 -2.83 11.81 -1.91
N THR A 59 -2.93 12.77 -0.99
CA THR A 59 -1.86 13.73 -0.73
C THR A 59 -0.60 13.03 -0.25
N GLN A 60 -0.72 12.00 0.59
CA GLN A 60 0.40 11.14 1.00
C GLN A 60 0.93 10.26 -0.14
N LEU A 61 0.07 9.87 -1.10
CA LEU A 61 0.47 9.09 -2.29
C LEU A 61 1.07 9.96 -3.41
N LEU A 62 0.70 11.25 -3.47
CA LEU A 62 1.01 12.17 -4.55
C LEU A 62 2.19 13.09 -4.24
N SER A 63 2.57 13.27 -2.97
CA SER A 63 3.83 13.97 -2.63
C SER A 63 5.04 13.25 -3.25
N GLU A 64 4.93 11.95 -3.47
CA GLU A 64 5.99 11.09 -3.98
C GLU A 64 5.84 10.73 -5.47
N GLY A 65 4.68 11.00 -6.08
CA GLY A 65 4.32 10.52 -7.43
C GLY A 65 4.60 11.52 -8.55
N ARG A 66 5.06 11.03 -9.70
CA ARG A 66 5.27 11.90 -10.88
C ARG A 66 3.97 12.23 -11.60
N VAL A 67 3.84 13.51 -11.98
CA VAL A 67 2.74 14.01 -12.82
C VAL A 67 3.20 14.07 -14.27
N TYR A 68 2.46 13.40 -15.13
CA TYR A 68 2.60 13.51 -16.58
C TYR A 68 1.54 14.49 -17.12
N GLY A 69 1.80 15.09 -18.27
CA GLY A 69 0.85 15.98 -18.95
C GLY A 69 -0.55 15.34 -19.07
N GLY A 70 -1.60 16.14 -18.91
CA GLY A 70 -2.99 15.67 -19.03
C GLY A 70 -3.59 15.02 -17.77
N GLY A 71 -2.99 15.23 -16.59
CA GLY A 71 -3.51 14.80 -15.29
C GLY A 71 -3.29 13.32 -14.99
N LEU A 72 -2.29 12.71 -15.64
CA LEU A 72 -1.90 11.32 -15.42
C LEU A 72 -0.87 11.26 -14.29
N HIS A 73 -1.18 10.52 -13.24
CA HIS A 73 -0.29 10.27 -12.12
C HIS A 73 0.27 8.85 -12.22
N LYS A 74 1.57 8.72 -11.93
CA LYS A 74 2.25 7.43 -11.79
C LYS A 74 2.87 7.36 -10.40
N VAL A 75 2.77 6.19 -9.79
CA VAL A 75 3.52 5.80 -8.61
C VAL A 75 4.32 4.56 -8.99
N GLU A 76 5.61 4.57 -8.68
CA GLU A 76 6.55 3.46 -8.83
C GLU A 76 6.92 2.86 -7.46
N PRO A 77 7.54 1.66 -7.41
CA PRO A 77 7.83 0.99 -6.15
C PRO A 77 8.61 1.86 -5.16
N LYS A 78 9.63 2.60 -5.62
CA LYS A 78 10.44 3.48 -4.76
C LYS A 78 9.63 4.61 -4.13
N GLU A 79 8.71 5.20 -4.91
CA GLU A 79 7.81 6.27 -4.47
C GLU A 79 6.79 5.71 -3.46
N LEU A 80 6.22 4.53 -3.74
CA LEU A 80 5.32 3.82 -2.81
C LEU A 80 5.99 3.50 -1.47
N ALA A 81 7.28 3.17 -1.47
CA ALA A 81 8.02 2.84 -0.25
C ALA A 81 8.35 4.03 0.64
N GLN A 82 8.21 5.27 0.15
CA GLN A 82 8.37 6.47 0.98
C GLN A 82 7.11 6.78 1.79
N ILE A 83 5.98 6.14 1.48
CA ILE A 83 4.72 6.39 2.18
C ILE A 83 4.83 5.89 3.62
N PRO A 84 4.54 6.74 4.63
CA PRO A 84 4.59 6.32 6.02
C PRO A 84 3.64 5.15 6.29
N ALA A 85 4.19 4.04 6.77
CA ALA A 85 3.42 2.84 7.13
C ALA A 85 2.81 2.91 8.54
N ARG A 86 2.85 4.07 9.22
CA ARG A 86 2.43 4.18 10.63
C ARG A 86 1.01 3.67 10.88
N LEU A 87 0.05 4.07 10.04
CA LEU A 87 -1.35 3.61 10.14
C LEU A 87 -1.48 2.08 10.01
N LEU A 88 -0.62 1.46 9.21
CA LEU A 88 -0.56 0.01 9.08
C LEU A 88 -0.03 -0.62 10.38
N LEU A 89 1.10 -0.11 10.89
CA LEU A 89 1.72 -0.60 12.13
C LEU A 89 0.75 -0.54 13.31
N GLU A 90 0.10 0.60 13.51
CA GLU A 90 -0.89 0.81 14.59
C GLU A 90 -2.06 -0.19 14.48
N SER A 91 -2.45 -0.60 13.28
CA SER A 91 -3.56 -1.54 13.08
C SER A 91 -3.24 -3.00 13.46
N ILE A 92 -1.95 -3.33 13.60
CA ILE A 92 -1.46 -4.69 13.85
C ILE A 92 -0.57 -4.82 15.10
N ASP A 93 -0.27 -3.72 15.80
CA ASP A 93 0.73 -3.66 16.89
C ASP A 93 0.46 -4.66 18.04
N ILE A 94 -0.82 -4.97 18.30
CA ILE A 94 -1.23 -5.95 19.31
C ILE A 94 -0.77 -7.38 18.94
N TYR A 95 -0.57 -7.66 17.65
CA TYR A 95 -0.27 -8.99 17.11
C TYR A 95 1.18 -9.12 16.64
N VAL A 96 1.82 -8.00 16.30
CA VAL A 96 3.17 -7.98 15.76
C VAL A 96 3.98 -6.90 16.43
N ARG A 97 4.96 -7.32 17.23
CA ARG A 97 5.96 -6.40 17.74
C ARG A 97 6.98 -6.08 16.65
N ILE A 98 6.92 -4.86 16.15
CA ILE A 98 7.87 -4.35 15.15
C ILE A 98 8.89 -3.49 15.88
N GLU A 99 10.09 -4.02 16.05
CA GLU A 99 11.16 -3.37 16.81
C GLU A 99 11.90 -2.32 15.98
N GLN A 100 11.96 -2.52 14.66
CA GLN A 100 12.66 -1.65 13.74
C GLN A 100 11.98 -1.63 12.38
N GLN A 101 11.85 -0.43 11.80
CA GLN A 101 11.43 -0.26 10.41
C GLN A 101 12.68 -0.21 9.52
N GLU A 102 12.77 -1.15 8.58
CA GLU A 102 13.87 -1.23 7.62
C GLU A 102 13.56 -0.46 6.32
N LYS A 103 14.62 -0.07 5.60
CA LYS A 103 14.46 0.47 4.24
C LYS A 103 14.12 -0.67 3.27
N LEU A 104 13.07 -0.48 2.47
CA LEU A 104 12.69 -1.45 1.44
C LEU A 104 13.66 -1.46 0.24
N PHE A 105 14.26 -0.31 -0.05
CA PHE A 105 15.26 -0.14 -1.10
C PHE A 105 16.54 0.45 -0.50
N THR A 106 17.68 -0.12 -0.86
CA THR A 106 19.02 0.34 -0.47
C THR A 106 19.52 1.43 -1.41
#